data_AF-A0A7X8WRX6-F1
#
_entry.id   AF-A0A7X8WRX6-F1
#
_cell.length_a   1.000
_cell.length_b   1.000
_cell.length_c   1.000
_cell.angle_alpha   90.00
_cell.angle_beta   90.00
_cell.angle_gamma   90.00
#
_symmetry.space_group_name_H-M   'P 1'
#
loop_
_entity.id
_entity.type
_entity.pdbx_description
1 polymer ?
#
loop_
_entity_poly.entity_id
_entity_poly.type
_entity_poly.pdbx_seq_one_letter_code
_entity_poly.pdbx_strand_id
1 'polypeptide(L)'
;TVLTTEQVRATFGPPRTVSRKPRVDAALTDAVDIARSALADFADEAEVGDHIGVVADDERVVTHRFASKVRGYGGWEFFTTLARAPRSKVITVCESGMLPGENSILAPEWVPWMDRASEEERIRLDAIAAGEDPAKALEDAGYGQEVEAEAVEEPATTAPQPQDEDVSEKNKQARRAAKRRRAKQKAARQKKNKKSGGKDQKAQASKN
;
A
#
# COMPACT_ATOMS: atom_id res chain seq x y z
N THR A 1 29.58 -24.67 16.47
CA THR A 1 30.25 -24.15 15.26
C THR A 1 29.59 -22.84 14.88
N VAL A 2 30.26 -21.71 15.10
CA VAL A 2 29.68 -20.38 14.87
C VAL A 2 29.75 -20.10 13.37
N LEU A 3 28.61 -20.00 12.70
CA LEU A 3 28.53 -19.64 11.29
C LEU A 3 28.78 -18.13 11.16
N THR A 4 30.02 -17.75 10.93
CA THR A 4 30.39 -16.37 10.57
C THR A 4 29.81 -16.06 9.18
N THR A 5 28.75 -15.27 9.12
CA THR A 5 28.28 -14.67 7.86
C THR A 5 29.32 -13.64 7.41
N GLU A 6 30.06 -13.96 6.34
CA GLU A 6 30.94 -13.00 5.67
C GLU A 6 30.09 -11.98 4.91
N GLN A 7 30.18 -10.71 5.31
CA GLN A 7 29.41 -9.63 4.73
C GLN A 7 30.10 -9.17 3.43
N VAL A 8 29.60 -9.62 2.28
CA VAL A 8 30.07 -9.15 0.97
C VAL A 8 29.65 -7.68 0.79
N ARG A 9 30.61 -6.75 0.89
CA ARG A 9 30.39 -5.34 0.57
C ARG A 9 30.46 -5.13 -0.94
N ALA A 10 29.35 -4.70 -1.54
CA ALA A 10 29.35 -4.21 -2.91
C ALA A 10 30.19 -2.94 -3.02
N THR A 11 31.27 -2.96 -3.81
CA THR A 11 32.08 -1.79 -4.14
C THR A 11 31.43 -1.04 -5.28
N PHE A 12 30.52 -0.11 -4.96
CA PHE A 12 30.10 0.91 -5.92
C PHE A 12 31.28 1.88 -6.11
N GLY A 13 31.57 2.25 -7.36
CA GLY A 13 32.58 3.25 -7.67
C GLY A 13 32.33 4.59 -6.95
N PRO A 14 33.30 5.52 -6.97
CA PRO A 14 33.16 6.79 -6.26
C PRO A 14 31.83 7.47 -6.63
N PRO A 15 31.07 7.97 -5.64
CA PRO A 15 29.76 8.56 -5.91
C PRO A 15 29.93 9.73 -6.88
N ARG A 16 29.15 9.72 -7.97
CA ARG A 16 29.09 10.88 -8.87
C ARG A 16 28.49 12.04 -8.08
N THR A 17 29.25 13.11 -7.91
CA THR A 17 28.80 14.34 -7.25
C THR A 17 27.88 15.12 -8.19
N VAL A 18 26.57 14.98 -7.99
CA VAL A 18 25.57 15.86 -8.62
C VAL A 18 25.43 17.12 -7.75
N SER A 19 26.14 18.18 -8.10
CA SER A 19 26.30 19.37 -7.23
C SER A 19 25.25 20.47 -7.43
N ARG A 20 24.22 20.26 -8.26
CA ARG A 20 23.22 21.29 -8.54
C ARG A 20 21.84 20.84 -8.06
N LYS A 21 21.18 21.67 -7.25
CA LYS A 21 19.74 21.53 -6.98
C LYS A 21 19.01 21.47 -8.33
N PRO A 22 18.22 20.41 -8.61
CA PRO A 22 17.51 20.30 -9.86
C PRO A 22 16.59 21.50 -10.06
N ARG A 23 16.58 22.05 -11.26
CA ARG A 23 15.67 23.15 -11.58
C ARG A 23 14.27 22.56 -11.74
N VAL A 24 13.34 23.08 -10.95
CA VAL A 24 11.94 22.68 -10.96
C VAL A 24 11.35 22.90 -12.37
N ASP A 25 10.78 21.84 -12.95
CA ASP A 25 10.10 21.88 -14.24
C ASP A 25 8.66 22.37 -14.04
N ALA A 26 8.32 23.53 -14.61
CA ALA A 26 7.00 24.13 -14.42
C ALA A 26 5.86 23.23 -14.91
N ALA A 27 6.04 22.54 -16.05
CA ALA A 27 4.99 21.67 -16.59
C ALA A 27 4.73 20.47 -15.69
N LEU A 28 5.76 19.91 -15.04
CA LEU A 28 5.58 18.87 -14.03
C LEU A 28 4.95 19.43 -12.76
N THR A 29 5.41 20.59 -12.31
CA THR A 29 4.90 21.25 -11.09
C THR A 29 3.41 21.57 -11.16
N ASP A 30 2.94 21.97 -12.34
CA ASP A 30 1.53 22.29 -12.58
C ASP A 30 0.67 21.01 -12.78
N ALA A 31 1.27 19.83 -12.93
CA ALA A 31 0.59 18.58 -13.26
C ALA A 31 0.00 17.84 -12.04
N VAL A 32 -0.52 18.60 -11.06
CA VAL A 32 -1.12 18.07 -9.83
C VAL A 32 -2.26 17.08 -10.12
N ASP A 33 -3.09 17.35 -11.12
CA ASP A 33 -4.21 16.48 -11.51
C ASP A 33 -3.74 15.14 -12.07
N ILE A 34 -2.63 15.13 -12.82
CA ILE A 34 -2.02 13.90 -13.34
C ILE A 34 -1.45 13.09 -12.18
N ALA A 35 -0.75 13.74 -11.26
CA ALA A 35 -0.22 13.10 -10.06
C ALA A 35 -1.35 12.49 -9.21
N ARG A 36 -2.40 13.25 -8.90
CA ARG A 36 -3.55 12.76 -8.15
C ARG A 36 -4.25 11.59 -8.86
N SER A 37 -4.45 11.70 -10.17
CA SER A 37 -5.07 10.62 -10.95
C SER A 37 -4.27 9.31 -10.92
N ALA A 38 -2.95 9.37 -10.74
CA ALA A 38 -2.12 8.17 -10.65
C ALA A 38 -2.37 7.38 -9.37
N LEU A 39 -2.79 8.04 -8.29
CA LEU A 39 -3.09 7.42 -7.00
C LEU A 39 -4.39 6.62 -6.99
N ALA A 40 -5.24 6.77 -8.02
CA ALA A 40 -6.56 6.13 -8.09
C ALA A 40 -6.52 4.60 -8.17
N ASP A 41 -5.36 4.01 -8.48
CA ASP A 41 -5.16 2.56 -8.44
C ASP A 41 -4.79 2.05 -7.04
N PHE A 42 -4.36 2.94 -6.13
CA PHE A 42 -3.89 2.63 -4.78
C PHE A 42 -4.90 2.98 -3.68
N ALA A 43 -5.66 4.07 -3.86
CA ALA A 43 -6.55 4.61 -2.84
C ALA A 43 -7.84 5.17 -3.45
N ASP A 44 -8.91 5.21 -2.66
CA ASP A 44 -10.13 5.90 -3.04
C ASP A 44 -9.90 7.42 -3.07
N GLU A 45 -10.62 8.16 -3.92
CA GLU A 45 -10.47 9.61 -4.06
C GLU A 45 -10.67 10.36 -2.73
N ALA A 46 -11.54 9.85 -1.85
CA ALA A 46 -11.79 10.44 -0.54
C ALA A 46 -10.60 10.27 0.44
N GLU A 47 -9.73 9.29 0.19
CA GLU A 47 -8.56 9.00 1.01
C GLU A 47 -7.34 9.85 0.62
N VAL A 48 -7.29 10.34 -0.62
CA VAL A 48 -6.24 11.25 -1.09
C VAL A 48 -6.58 12.69 -0.71
N GLY A 49 -5.91 13.17 0.34
CA GLY A 49 -6.07 14.51 0.89
C GLY A 49 -5.45 15.62 0.04
N ASP A 50 -5.21 16.78 0.65
CA ASP A 50 -4.79 17.98 -0.06
C ASP A 50 -3.37 17.84 -0.63
N HIS A 51 -3.09 18.52 -1.74
CA HIS A 51 -1.73 18.59 -2.28
C HIS A 51 -0.88 19.47 -1.37
N ILE A 52 0.15 18.90 -0.76
CA ILE A 52 0.94 19.54 0.30
C ILE A 52 2.28 20.06 -0.21
N GLY A 53 2.78 19.56 -1.33
CA GLY A 53 4.05 20.04 -1.86
C GLY A 53 4.56 19.27 -3.05
N VAL A 54 5.66 19.79 -3.59
CA VAL A 54 6.31 19.32 -4.80
C VAL A 54 7.82 19.43 -4.60
N VAL A 55 8.55 18.37 -4.93
CA VAL A 55 10.00 18.30 -4.80
C VAL A 55 10.59 17.93 -6.15
N ALA A 56 11.64 18.63 -6.57
CA ALA A 56 12.37 18.27 -7.79
C ALA A 56 13.51 17.32 -7.44
N ASP A 57 13.39 16.06 -7.88
CA ASP A 57 14.40 15.02 -7.63
C ASP A 57 15.51 15.05 -8.67
N ASP A 58 15.20 15.43 -9.92
CA ASP A 58 16.18 15.59 -11.01
C ASP A 58 15.66 16.51 -12.14
N GLU A 59 16.46 16.71 -13.19
CA GLU A 59 16.06 17.43 -14.39
C GLU A 59 14.83 16.76 -15.03
N ARG A 60 13.69 17.45 -15.00
CA ARG A 60 12.39 16.94 -15.47
C ARG A 60 11.92 15.68 -14.72
N VAL A 61 12.24 15.59 -13.43
CA VAL A 61 11.67 14.60 -12.50
C VAL A 61 11.21 15.32 -11.25
N VAL A 62 9.95 15.12 -10.86
CA VAL A 62 9.31 15.81 -9.75
C VAL A 62 8.39 14.86 -9.00
N THR A 63 8.48 14.83 -7.67
CA THR A 63 7.52 14.13 -6.80
C THR A 63 6.51 15.10 -6.20
N HIS A 64 5.23 14.83 -6.46
CA HIS A 64 4.11 15.46 -5.78
C HIS A 64 3.76 14.71 -4.51
N ARG A 65 3.43 15.43 -3.43
CA ARG A 65 2.96 14.84 -2.17
C ARG A 65 1.53 15.29 -1.85
N PHE A 66 0.76 14.39 -1.28
CA PHE A 66 -0.63 14.62 -0.84
C PHE A 66 -0.82 14.08 0.58
N ALA A 67 -1.58 14.78 1.41
CA ALA A 67 -1.90 14.28 2.75
C ALA A 67 -2.70 12.97 2.67
N SER A 68 -2.44 12.00 3.54
CA SER A 68 -3.29 10.80 3.65
C SER A 68 -4.50 11.05 4.56
N LYS A 69 -5.67 10.59 4.12
CA LYS A 69 -6.90 10.50 4.91
C LYS A 69 -7.30 9.05 5.19
N VAL A 70 -6.44 8.08 4.89
CA VAL A 70 -6.69 6.66 5.18
C VAL A 70 -6.69 6.44 6.69
N ARG A 71 -7.72 5.78 7.22
CA ARG A 71 -7.80 5.44 8.64
C ARG A 71 -6.60 4.55 9.03
N GLY A 72 -5.89 4.94 10.09
CA GLY A 72 -4.70 4.22 10.58
C GLY A 72 -3.38 4.73 9.98
N TYR A 73 -3.42 5.55 8.93
CA TYR A 73 -2.24 6.16 8.31
C TYR A 73 -2.18 7.67 8.57
N GLY A 74 -2.52 8.08 9.79
CA GLY A 74 -2.42 9.48 10.21
C GLY A 74 -0.99 10.00 10.08
N GLY A 75 -0.82 11.17 9.47
CA GLY A 75 0.48 11.78 9.22
C GLY A 75 1.30 11.13 8.09
N TRP A 76 0.78 10.10 7.43
CA TRP A 76 1.37 9.59 6.19
C TRP A 76 1.00 10.46 5.00
N GLU A 77 1.81 10.36 3.95
CA GLU A 77 1.66 11.15 2.75
C GLU A 77 1.68 10.24 1.52
N PHE A 78 0.71 10.41 0.63
CA PHE A 78 0.79 9.83 -0.70
C PHE A 78 1.82 10.59 -1.52
N PHE A 79 2.49 9.89 -2.43
CA PHE A 79 3.40 10.51 -3.37
C PHE A 79 3.16 9.99 -4.79
N THR A 80 3.50 10.82 -5.77
CA THR A 80 3.57 10.41 -7.17
C THR A 80 4.72 11.13 -7.84
N THR A 81 5.63 10.35 -8.40
CA THR A 81 6.79 10.85 -9.14
C THR A 81 6.43 10.94 -10.61
N LEU A 82 6.54 12.14 -11.16
CA LEU A 82 6.31 12.44 -12.57
C LEU A 82 7.63 12.75 -13.26
N ALA A 83 7.76 12.32 -14.50
CA ALA A 83 8.90 12.62 -15.35
C ALA A 83 8.48 13.02 -16.76
N ARG A 84 9.39 13.66 -17.49
CA ARG A 84 9.20 14.01 -18.90
C ARG A 84 10.48 13.86 -19.68
N ALA A 85 10.41 13.12 -20.79
CA ALA A 85 11.54 12.98 -21.71
C ALA A 85 11.96 14.35 -22.31
N PRO A 86 13.25 14.56 -22.62
CA PRO A 86 13.73 15.80 -23.23
C PRO A 86 12.95 16.14 -24.51
N ARG A 87 12.55 17.41 -24.65
CA ARG A 87 11.73 17.95 -25.76
C ARG A 87 10.30 17.38 -25.89
N SER A 88 9.95 16.33 -25.14
CA SER A 88 8.57 15.83 -25.10
C SER A 88 7.68 16.79 -24.32
N LYS A 89 6.40 16.89 -24.68
CA LYS A 89 5.36 17.55 -23.86
C LYS A 89 4.57 16.55 -23.02
N VAL A 90 4.83 15.25 -23.21
CA VAL A 90 4.11 14.17 -22.52
C VAL A 90 4.73 13.95 -21.15
N ILE A 91 3.89 14.02 -20.13
CA ILE A 91 4.24 13.72 -18.73
C ILE A 91 3.92 12.24 -18.47
N THR A 92 4.83 11.54 -17.82
CA THR A 92 4.71 10.12 -17.45
C THR A 92 4.80 9.95 -15.95
N VAL A 93 4.11 8.96 -15.40
CA VAL A 93 4.23 8.55 -14.00
C VAL A 93 5.36 7.52 -13.90
N CYS A 94 6.32 7.76 -13.01
CA CYS A 94 7.39 6.82 -12.70
C CYS A 94 6.95 5.82 -11.63
N GLU A 95 6.38 6.33 -10.55
CA GLU A 95 5.94 5.57 -9.40
C GLU A 95 4.92 6.36 -8.58
N SER A 96 4.18 5.64 -7.75
CA SER A 96 3.21 6.20 -6.83
C SER A 96 3.05 5.28 -5.62
N GLY A 97 2.83 5.85 -4.45
CA GLY A 97 2.70 5.09 -3.22
C GLY A 97 2.45 5.98 -2.02
N MET A 98 2.82 5.49 -0.84
CA MET A 98 2.78 6.24 0.41
C MET A 98 4.13 6.19 1.11
N LEU A 99 4.45 7.29 1.79
CA LEU A 99 5.61 7.39 2.66
C LEU A 99 5.18 7.92 4.02
N PRO A 100 5.89 7.55 5.09
CA PRO A 100 5.74 8.22 6.37
C PRO A 100 6.05 9.71 6.21
N GLY A 101 5.14 10.56 6.68
CA GLY A 101 5.38 11.99 6.84
C GLY A 101 5.97 12.31 8.21
N GLU A 102 6.26 13.58 8.47
CA GLU A 102 6.87 14.04 9.73
C GLU A 102 6.03 13.69 10.97
N ASN A 103 4.71 13.66 10.82
CA ASN A 103 3.77 13.36 11.90
C ASN A 103 3.25 11.92 11.85
N SER A 104 3.89 11.04 11.07
CA SER A 104 3.45 9.65 10.93
C SER A 104 3.83 8.80 12.13
N ILE A 105 2.92 7.88 12.50
CA ILE A 105 3.25 6.82 13.44
C ILE A 105 4.08 5.77 12.68
N LEU A 106 5.31 5.57 13.12
CA LEU A 106 6.22 4.56 12.59
C LEU A 106 6.07 3.23 13.33
N ALA A 107 6.43 2.15 12.64
CA ALA A 107 6.54 0.85 13.28
C ALA A 107 7.65 0.87 14.35
N PRO A 108 7.51 0.10 15.43
CA PRO A 108 8.60 -0.11 16.38
C PRO A 108 9.80 -0.78 15.68
N GLU A 109 10.95 -0.77 16.36
CA GLU A 109 12.12 -1.52 15.90
C GLU A 109 11.75 -2.99 15.68
N TRP A 110 12.26 -3.55 14.58
CA TRP A 110 12.04 -4.96 14.28
C TRP A 110 12.78 -5.83 15.28
N VAL A 111 12.05 -6.72 15.94
CA VAL A 111 12.60 -7.70 16.87
C VAL A 111 12.76 -9.03 16.13
N PRO A 112 13.96 -9.66 16.16
CA PRO A 112 14.17 -11.00 15.61
C PRO A 112 13.09 -11.97 16.06
N TRP A 113 12.71 -12.90 15.17
CA TRP A 113 11.65 -13.85 15.48
C TRP A 113 11.95 -14.64 16.77
N MET A 114 13.21 -15.08 16.95
CA MET A 114 13.65 -15.82 18.14
C MET A 114 13.45 -15.05 19.43
N ASP A 115 13.60 -13.72 19.39
CA ASP A 115 13.42 -12.85 20.55
C ASP A 115 11.95 -12.47 20.76
N ARG A 116 11.09 -12.67 19.75
CA ARG A 116 9.63 -12.56 19.86
C ARG A 116 8.96 -13.84 20.34
N ALA A 117 9.64 -14.99 20.19
CA ALA A 117 9.14 -16.27 20.66
C ALA A 117 9.03 -16.24 22.18
N SER A 118 7.88 -16.67 22.71
CA SER A 118 7.75 -16.83 24.15
C SER A 118 8.68 -17.94 24.63
N GLU A 119 8.99 -17.95 25.92
CA GLU A 119 9.85 -18.99 26.49
C GLU A 119 9.25 -20.38 26.26
N GLU A 120 7.92 -20.52 26.33
CA GLU A 120 7.22 -21.77 26.02
C GLU A 120 7.45 -22.22 24.58
N GLU A 121 7.32 -21.30 23.62
CA GLU A 121 7.53 -21.63 22.22
C GLU A 121 8.99 -22.00 21.95
N ARG A 122 9.93 -21.37 22.65
CA ARG A 122 11.36 -21.71 22.56
C ARG A 122 11.62 -23.12 23.10
N ILE A 123 11.12 -23.44 24.28
CA ILE A 123 11.22 -24.79 24.88
C ILE A 123 10.61 -25.84 23.97
N ARG A 124 9.41 -25.57 23.44
CA ARG A 124 8.71 -26.45 22.51
C ARG A 124 9.55 -26.74 21.27
N LEU A 125 10.10 -25.70 20.65
CA LEU A 125 10.88 -25.83 19.41
C LEU A 125 12.23 -26.51 19.66
N ASP A 126 12.87 -26.26 20.79
CA ASP A 126 14.12 -26.93 21.18
C ASP A 126 13.89 -28.44 21.38
N ALA A 127 12.79 -28.83 22.04
CA ALA A 127 12.41 -30.24 22.19
C ALA A 127 12.13 -30.93 20.84
N ILE A 128 11.40 -30.26 19.94
CA ILE A 128 11.16 -30.77 18.57
C ILE A 128 12.49 -30.95 17.83
N ALA A 129 13.39 -29.98 17.92
CA ALA A 129 14.70 -30.05 17.28
C ALA A 129 15.58 -31.18 17.85
N ALA A 130 15.46 -31.47 19.14
CA ALA A 130 16.13 -32.58 19.81
C ALA A 130 15.48 -33.96 19.54
N GLY A 131 14.29 -34.00 18.92
CA GLY A 131 13.52 -35.23 18.73
C GLY A 131 12.84 -35.73 20.02
N GLU A 132 12.67 -34.84 20.99
CA GLU A 132 12.01 -35.08 22.27
C GLU A 132 10.52 -34.75 22.21
N ASP A 133 9.76 -35.15 23.24
CA ASP A 133 8.35 -34.79 23.35
C ASP A 133 8.22 -33.33 23.86
N PRO A 134 7.71 -32.39 23.05
CA PRO A 134 7.57 -31.00 23.46
C PRO A 134 6.60 -30.78 24.62
N ALA A 135 5.59 -31.64 24.79
CA ALA A 135 4.64 -31.51 25.90
C ALA A 135 5.33 -31.78 27.24
N LYS A 136 6.19 -32.81 27.26
CA LYS A 136 6.98 -33.16 28.42
C LYS A 136 8.04 -32.10 28.74
N ALA A 137 8.73 -31.56 27.73
CA ALA A 137 9.72 -30.50 27.93
C ALA A 137 9.10 -29.22 28.53
N LEU A 138 7.86 -28.88 28.14
CA LEU A 138 7.11 -27.79 28.72
C LEU A 138 6.71 -28.06 30.18
N GLU A 139 6.25 -29.28 30.49
CA GLU A 139 5.94 -29.71 31.86
C GLU A 139 7.18 -29.61 32.77
N ASP A 140 8.31 -30.15 32.32
CA ASP A 140 9.58 -30.13 33.04
C ASP A 140 10.09 -28.69 33.28
N ALA A 141 9.78 -27.76 32.37
CA ALA A 141 10.11 -26.35 32.48
C ALA A 141 9.08 -25.52 33.28
N GLY A 142 8.05 -26.14 33.85
CA GLY A 142 7.03 -25.47 34.66
C GLY A 142 5.98 -24.71 33.84
N TYR A 143 5.90 -24.95 32.53
CA TYR A 143 4.85 -24.46 31.63
C TYR A 143 3.79 -25.54 31.34
N GLY A 144 3.83 -26.65 32.07
CA GLY A 144 2.79 -27.66 32.05
C GLY A 144 1.45 -27.04 32.44
N GLN A 145 0.42 -27.34 31.67
CA GLN A 145 -0.93 -26.93 32.01
C GLN A 145 -1.30 -27.59 33.35
N GLU A 146 -1.37 -26.83 34.43
CA GLU A 146 -2.28 -27.18 35.53
C GLU A 146 -3.68 -27.11 34.93
N VAL A 147 -4.11 -28.21 34.33
CA VAL A 147 -5.53 -28.46 34.13
C VAL A 147 -6.11 -28.68 35.52
N GLU A 148 -6.36 -27.57 36.23
CA GLU A 148 -7.47 -27.58 37.18
C GLU A 148 -8.68 -27.91 36.31
N ALA A 149 -9.13 -29.16 36.40
CA ALA A 149 -10.31 -29.63 35.71
C ALA A 149 -11.51 -28.95 36.36
N GLU A 150 -11.70 -27.67 36.05
CA GLU A 150 -12.95 -26.97 36.30
C GLU A 150 -13.95 -27.63 35.36
N ALA A 151 -14.80 -28.48 35.96
CA ALA A 151 -15.93 -29.07 35.28
C ALA A 151 -16.70 -27.94 34.62
N VAL A 152 -16.70 -27.94 33.28
CA VAL A 152 -17.55 -27.05 32.49
C VAL A 152 -18.99 -27.51 32.73
N GLU A 153 -19.61 -26.99 33.78
CA GLU A 153 -21.06 -26.98 33.91
C GLU A 153 -21.55 -26.03 32.82
N GLU A 154 -22.19 -26.55 31.76
CA GLU A 154 -22.71 -25.72 30.68
C GLU A 154 -23.73 -24.70 31.23
N PRO A 155 -23.47 -23.38 31.18
CA PRO A 155 -24.54 -22.43 31.39
C PRO A 155 -25.27 -22.27 30.06
N ALA A 156 -26.45 -22.88 29.98
CA ALA A 156 -27.46 -22.50 29.02
C ALA A 156 -27.74 -20.98 29.14
N THR A 157 -27.14 -20.18 28.28
CA THR A 157 -27.54 -18.79 28.04
C THR A 157 -27.90 -18.63 26.58
N THR A 158 -29.20 -18.78 26.32
CA THR A 158 -29.81 -18.24 25.11
C THR A 158 -29.82 -16.72 25.24
N ALA A 159 -28.90 -16.06 24.56
CA ALA A 159 -29.03 -14.66 24.16
C ALA A 159 -29.22 -14.61 22.63
N PRO A 160 -30.15 -13.79 22.11
CA PRO A 160 -30.54 -13.85 20.70
C PRO A 160 -29.43 -13.29 19.80
N GLN A 161 -29.03 -14.06 18.80
CA GLN A 161 -28.18 -13.58 17.70
C GLN A 161 -28.96 -12.52 16.90
N PRO A 162 -28.45 -11.28 16.72
CA PRO A 162 -29.02 -10.37 15.74
C PRO A 162 -28.75 -10.92 14.34
N GLN A 163 -29.80 -10.96 13.52
CA GLN A 163 -29.78 -11.53 12.17
C GLN A 163 -28.99 -10.63 11.21
N ASP A 164 -27.70 -10.92 11.02
CA ASP A 164 -26.76 -10.16 10.18
C ASP A 164 -26.81 -10.51 8.67
N GLU A 165 -27.88 -11.14 8.18
CA GLU A 165 -27.95 -11.54 6.76
C GLU A 165 -28.29 -10.38 5.79
N ASP A 166 -28.94 -9.31 6.25
CA ASP A 166 -29.43 -8.23 5.36
C ASP A 166 -28.37 -7.15 5.04
N VAL A 167 -27.38 -6.95 5.92
CA VAL A 167 -26.32 -5.92 5.72
C VAL A 167 -25.27 -6.39 4.71
N SER A 168 -24.93 -7.68 4.74
CA SER A 168 -23.99 -8.32 3.81
C SER A 168 -24.46 -8.23 2.35
N GLU A 169 -25.75 -8.50 2.10
CA GLU A 169 -26.31 -8.44 0.75
C GLU A 169 -26.50 -7.02 0.24
N LYS A 170 -26.92 -6.06 1.08
CA LYS A 170 -26.94 -4.64 0.69
C LYS A 170 -25.56 -4.13 0.29
N ASN A 171 -24.52 -4.54 1.01
CA ASN A 171 -23.15 -4.11 0.72
C ASN A 171 -22.60 -4.75 -0.57
N LYS A 172 -22.92 -6.04 -0.83
CA LYS A 172 -22.62 -6.70 -2.11
C LYS A 172 -23.36 -6.06 -3.29
N GLN A 173 -24.63 -5.71 -3.11
CA GLN A 173 -25.45 -5.06 -4.14
C GLN A 173 -24.93 -3.65 -4.47
N ALA A 174 -24.54 -2.87 -3.46
CA ALA A 174 -23.92 -1.56 -3.65
C ALA A 174 -22.63 -1.65 -4.48
N ARG A 175 -21.76 -2.63 -4.18
CA ARG A 175 -20.51 -2.88 -4.93
C ARG A 175 -20.79 -3.29 -6.38
N ARG A 176 -21.78 -4.15 -6.63
CA ARG A 176 -22.20 -4.54 -7.99
C ARG A 176 -22.79 -3.37 -8.78
N ALA A 177 -23.57 -2.50 -8.12
CA ALA A 177 -24.12 -1.29 -8.73
C ALA A 177 -23.04 -0.27 -9.10
N ALA A 178 -22.06 -0.04 -8.22
CA ALA A 178 -20.90 0.80 -8.49
C ALA A 178 -20.08 0.30 -9.69
N LYS A 179 -19.82 -1.02 -9.75
CA LYS A 179 -19.11 -1.66 -10.86
C LYS A 179 -19.83 -1.49 -12.20
N ARG A 180 -21.17 -1.63 -12.22
CA ARG A 180 -21.99 -1.39 -13.42
C ARG A 180 -21.99 0.08 -13.85
N ARG A 181 -22.04 1.03 -12.91
CA ARG A 181 -21.96 2.47 -13.21
C ARG A 181 -20.62 2.85 -13.83
N ARG A 182 -19.50 2.35 -13.27
CA ARG A 182 -18.14 2.57 -13.81
C ARG A 182 -18.00 1.99 -15.23
N ALA A 183 -18.53 0.80 -15.48
CA ALA A 183 -18.55 0.20 -16.82
C ALA A 183 -19.37 1.04 -17.82
N LYS A 184 -20.55 1.53 -17.41
CA LYS A 184 -21.41 2.37 -18.26
C LYS A 184 -20.77 3.72 -18.58
N GLN A 185 -20.10 4.34 -17.61
CA GLN A 185 -19.33 5.59 -17.82
C GLN A 185 -18.14 5.37 -18.77
N LYS A 186 -17.41 4.25 -18.63
CA LYS A 186 -16.30 3.90 -19.53
C LYS A 186 -16.78 3.68 -20.97
N ALA A 187 -17.90 2.98 -21.17
CA ALA A 187 -18.52 2.79 -22.48
C ALA A 187 -19.03 4.10 -23.10
N ALA A 188 -19.63 5.00 -22.31
CA ALA A 188 -20.07 6.31 -22.77
C ALA A 188 -18.89 7.19 -23.22
N ARG A 189 -17.78 7.17 -22.46
CA ARG A 189 -16.55 7.89 -22.79
C ARG A 189 -15.92 7.36 -24.10
N GLN A 190 -15.89 6.04 -24.30
CA GLN A 190 -15.42 5.44 -25.56
C GLN A 190 -16.30 5.83 -26.77
N LYS A 191 -17.64 5.83 -26.62
CA LYS A 191 -18.55 6.27 -27.69
C LYS A 191 -18.38 7.76 -28.02
N LYS A 192 -18.16 8.61 -27.01
CA LYS A 192 -17.90 10.05 -27.22
C LYS A 192 -16.58 10.27 -27.97
N ASN A 193 -15.53 9.52 -27.62
CA ASN A 193 -14.22 9.61 -28.28
C ASN A 193 -14.25 9.10 -29.73
N LYS A 194 -15.07 8.09 -30.04
CA LYS A 194 -15.28 7.60 -31.41
C LYS A 194 -16.07 8.59 -32.28
N LYS A 195 -17.02 9.33 -31.69
CA LYS A 195 -17.84 10.32 -32.39
C LYS A 195 -17.09 11.62 -32.70
N SER A 196 -16.15 12.04 -31.85
CA SER A 196 -15.24 13.16 -32.16
C SER A 196 -14.26 12.79 -33.29
N GLY A 197 -13.62 11.62 -33.22
CA GLY A 197 -12.68 11.19 -34.27
C GLY A 197 -13.30 11.01 -35.66
N GLY A 198 -14.58 10.63 -35.76
CA GLY A 198 -15.29 10.54 -37.03
C GLY A 198 -15.70 11.90 -37.64
N LYS A 199 -15.79 12.96 -36.83
CA LYS A 199 -16.13 14.30 -37.30
C LYS A 199 -14.91 14.99 -37.93
N ASP A 200 -13.73 14.73 -37.38
CA ASP A 200 -12.47 15.29 -37.86
C ASP A 200 -12.04 14.67 -39.20
N GLN A 201 -12.25 13.36 -39.37
CA GLN A 201 -11.97 12.68 -40.65
C GLN A 201 -12.90 13.11 -41.80
N LYS A 202 -14.17 13.42 -41.50
CA LYS A 202 -15.12 13.89 -42.52
C LYS A 202 -14.87 15.34 -42.94
N ALA A 203 -14.27 16.16 -42.08
CA ALA A 203 -13.86 17.53 -42.39
C ALA A 203 -12.60 17.57 -43.28
N GLN A 204 -11.74 16.55 -43.21
CA GLN A 204 -10.56 16.42 -44.07
C GLN A 204 -10.88 15.89 -45.48
N ALA A 205 -11.93 15.09 -45.64
CA ALA A 205 -12.33 14.55 -46.95
C ALA A 205 -13.17 15.52 -47.82
N SER A 206 -13.62 16.66 -47.27
CA SER A 206 -14.42 17.67 -48.00
C SER A 206 -13.58 18.83 -48.56
N LYS A 207 -12.25 18.76 -48.45
CA LYS A 207 -11.31 19.79 -48.89
C LYS A 207 -10.39 19.36 -50.06
N ASN A 208 -10.66 18.20 -50.67
CA ASN A 208 -10.03 17.75 -51.91
C ASN A 208 -11.06 17.66 -53.03
#